data_AF-A0A7V2YBU9-F1
#
_entry.id   AF-A0A7V2YBU9-F1
#
_cell.length_a   1.000
_cell.length_b   1.000
_cell.length_c   1.000
_cell.angle_alpha   90.00
_cell.angle_beta   90.00
_cell.angle_gamma   90.00
#
_symmetry.space_group_name_H-M   'P 1'
#
loop_
_entity.id
_entity.type
_entity.pdbx_description
1 polymer ?
#
loop_
_entity_poly.entity_id
_entity_poly.type
_entity_poly.pdbx_seq_one_letter_code
_entity_poly.pdbx_strand_id
1 'polypeptide(L)'
;MENAAETLVKVFYAVVAFGILIFFHELGHFLMAKLMGVKVLTFALGFATKLLKVKVGETEYAVCAVPLGGYVKMLGEDYEDEIPPEDLPRAFSSQSVWRRFLIVFAGPAFNLLLAVGVVSSLHLGEVPFIPPRVQEVLEGSPAAEAGLKQGDEILEVDGRPIKRFQDLREKIIESDGADLQLSVLREGSRLKLVVTPRLKMELSPYGDEIRLWQIGIVPVGEIRFERFGPLEALAQGFQWTWEKSWFTVKTLGRLLTGRESIKNIGSPLLIGAEAAKQAEHGLASYFSFIAFVSVILAVMNLLPIPVLDGSHLLFFLVEAVTGRPMSKKFLGAAQYVGIAILVCIMAWALYRDLDRFYWKAKQAEKPAISEEAPQAPAQDTRP
;
A
#
# COMPACT_ATOMS: atom_id res chain seq x y z
N MET A 1 13.98 -7.67 -24.90
CA MET A 1 14.66 -6.47 -24.35
C MET A 1 13.59 -5.41 -24.18
N GLU A 2 13.42 -4.92 -22.96
CA GLU A 2 12.51 -3.81 -22.66
C GLU A 2 13.00 -2.57 -23.44
N ASN A 3 12.12 -1.90 -24.19
CA ASN A 3 12.55 -0.74 -24.97
C ASN A 3 12.57 0.53 -24.08
N ALA A 4 13.38 1.52 -24.45
CA ALA A 4 13.53 2.75 -23.67
C ALA A 4 12.19 3.49 -23.43
N ALA A 5 11.22 3.35 -24.34
CA ALA A 5 9.90 3.96 -24.20
C ALA A 5 9.08 3.29 -23.09
N GLU A 6 9.10 1.96 -22.97
CA GLU A 6 8.45 1.21 -21.89
C GLU A 6 8.99 1.64 -20.52
N THR A 7 10.31 1.80 -20.41
CA THR A 7 10.95 2.28 -19.17
C THR A 7 10.48 3.70 -18.81
N LEU A 8 10.39 4.61 -19.79
CA LEU A 8 9.90 5.97 -19.58
C LEU A 8 8.44 6.00 -19.11
N VAL A 9 7.59 5.13 -19.67
CA VAL A 9 6.18 5.00 -19.24
C VAL A 9 6.11 4.51 -17.78
N LYS A 10 6.92 3.54 -17.39
CA LYS A 10 6.96 3.04 -16.01
C LYS A 10 7.38 4.13 -15.02
N VAL A 11 8.43 4.87 -15.35
CA VAL A 11 8.91 6.01 -14.56
C VAL A 11 7.84 7.09 -14.46
N PHE A 12 7.14 7.40 -15.57
CA PHE A 12 6.07 8.38 -15.58
C PHE A 12 4.94 8.01 -14.59
N TYR A 13 4.40 6.79 -14.66
CA TYR A 13 3.36 6.36 -13.72
C TYR A 13 3.85 6.32 -12.28
N ALA A 14 5.08 5.87 -12.03
CA ALA A 14 5.65 5.92 -10.68
C ALA A 14 5.70 7.35 -10.14
N VAL A 15 6.23 8.30 -10.92
CA VAL A 15 6.34 9.72 -10.53
C VAL A 15 4.97 10.34 -10.29
N VAL A 16 3.99 10.05 -11.15
CA VAL A 16 2.61 10.56 -10.97
C VAL A 16 1.99 9.99 -9.70
N ALA A 17 2.10 8.67 -9.46
CA ALA A 17 1.55 8.04 -8.26
C ALA A 17 2.16 8.63 -6.99
N PHE A 18 3.49 8.67 -6.88
CA PHE A 18 4.17 9.26 -5.72
C PHE A 18 3.85 10.75 -5.58
N GLY A 19 3.84 11.51 -6.68
CA GLY A 19 3.51 12.93 -6.68
C GLY A 19 2.12 13.21 -6.11
N ILE A 20 1.10 12.44 -6.51
CA ILE A 20 -0.26 12.54 -5.95
C ILE A 20 -0.25 12.25 -4.45
N LEU A 21 0.35 11.12 -4.04
CA LEU A 21 0.36 10.68 -2.65
C LEU A 21 1.04 11.69 -1.72
N ILE A 22 2.20 12.18 -2.13
CA ILE A 22 2.96 13.16 -1.35
C ILE A 22 2.22 14.51 -1.34
N PHE A 23 1.71 14.96 -2.49
CA PHE A 23 0.97 16.21 -2.56
C PHE A 23 -0.21 16.23 -1.59
N PHE A 24 -1.02 15.17 -1.54
CA PHE A 24 -2.16 15.12 -0.62
C PHE A 24 -1.74 15.09 0.85
N HIS A 25 -0.64 14.39 1.17
CA HIS A 25 -0.06 14.40 2.50
C HIS A 25 0.38 15.81 2.93
N GLU A 26 1.22 16.47 2.12
CA GLU A 26 1.67 17.84 2.39
C GLU A 26 0.50 18.83 2.42
N LEU A 27 -0.49 18.63 1.54
CA LEU A 27 -1.71 19.45 1.50
C LEU A 27 -2.47 19.39 2.84
N GLY A 28 -2.48 18.24 3.50
CA GLY A 28 -3.08 18.07 4.83
C GLY A 28 -2.42 18.98 5.87
N HIS A 29 -1.09 18.91 6.00
CA HIS A 29 -0.34 19.80 6.88
C HIS A 29 -0.57 21.27 6.53
N PHE A 30 -0.47 21.61 5.25
CA PHE A 30 -0.63 22.96 4.74
C PHE A 30 -1.99 23.58 5.10
N LEU A 31 -3.07 22.87 4.75
CA LEU A 31 -4.42 23.38 4.97
C LEU A 31 -4.74 23.48 6.46
N MET A 32 -4.32 22.49 7.26
CA MET A 32 -4.53 22.54 8.71
C MET A 32 -3.71 23.65 9.38
N ALA A 33 -2.46 23.86 8.96
CA ALA A 33 -1.62 24.95 9.46
C ALA A 33 -2.27 26.31 9.17
N LYS A 34 -2.71 26.54 7.93
CA LYS A 34 -3.41 27.77 7.54
C LYS A 34 -4.72 27.95 8.31
N LEU A 35 -5.51 26.89 8.48
CA LEU A 35 -6.76 26.91 9.25
C LEU A 35 -6.52 27.28 10.72
N MET A 36 -5.42 26.81 11.32
CA MET A 36 -5.02 27.11 12.69
C MET A 36 -4.29 28.46 12.85
N GLY A 37 -4.14 29.23 11.77
CA GLY A 37 -3.51 30.55 11.77
C GLY A 37 -1.98 30.52 11.76
N VAL A 38 -1.36 29.35 11.56
CA VAL A 38 0.09 29.20 11.47
C VAL A 38 0.59 29.75 10.13
N LYS A 39 1.66 30.54 10.17
CA LYS A 39 2.28 31.10 8.97
C LYS A 39 3.07 30.01 8.25
N VAL A 40 2.69 29.74 7.00
CA VAL A 40 3.42 28.80 6.14
C VAL A 40 4.31 29.57 5.18
N LEU A 41 5.61 29.31 5.24
CA LEU A 41 6.63 29.97 4.44
C LEU A 41 6.76 29.34 3.05
N THR A 42 6.72 28.01 2.98
CA THR A 42 6.89 27.28 1.71
C THR A 42 5.98 26.07 1.66
N PHE A 43 5.34 25.87 0.51
CA PHE A 43 4.69 24.63 0.12
C PHE A 43 5.40 24.12 -1.14
N ALA A 44 6.13 23.02 -1.04
CA ALA A 44 6.93 22.51 -2.14
C ALA A 44 6.60 21.06 -2.47
N LEU A 45 6.49 20.77 -3.76
CA LEU A 45 6.46 19.40 -4.28
C LEU A 45 7.84 19.05 -4.82
N GLY A 46 8.46 18.03 -4.23
CA GLY A 46 9.81 17.57 -4.52
C GLY A 46 10.90 18.19 -3.64
N PHE A 47 12.15 17.76 -3.88
CA PHE A 47 13.35 18.22 -3.19
C PHE A 47 14.40 18.80 -4.14
N ALA A 48 15.50 19.30 -3.55
CA ALA A 48 16.63 19.95 -4.20
C ALA A 48 16.29 21.33 -4.79
N THR A 49 16.75 21.62 -6.01
CA THR A 49 16.61 22.94 -6.62
C THR A 49 15.16 23.21 -7.03
N LYS A 50 14.62 24.37 -6.64
CA LYS A 50 13.29 24.84 -7.07
C LYS A 50 13.34 25.19 -8.56
N LEU A 51 12.58 24.48 -9.39
CA LEU A 51 12.49 24.72 -10.84
C LEU A 51 11.50 25.84 -11.13
N LEU A 52 10.34 25.77 -10.49
CA LEU A 52 9.29 26.77 -10.59
C LEU A 52 8.95 27.25 -9.17
N LYS A 53 8.79 28.56 -9.01
CA LYS A 53 8.36 29.16 -7.75
C LYS A 53 7.45 30.35 -7.99
N VAL A 54 6.39 30.44 -7.22
CA VAL A 54 5.48 31.59 -7.20
C VAL A 54 5.16 31.94 -5.75
N LYS A 55 5.24 33.21 -5.41
CA LYS A 55 4.83 33.69 -4.08
C LYS A 55 3.40 34.22 -4.18
N VAL A 56 2.48 33.60 -3.46
CA VAL A 56 1.09 34.07 -3.36
C VAL A 56 0.82 34.41 -1.90
N GLY A 57 0.63 35.70 -1.63
CA GLY A 57 0.59 36.23 -0.27
C GLY A 57 1.92 36.02 0.46
N GLU A 58 1.88 35.33 1.58
CA GLU A 58 3.04 35.03 2.42
C GLU A 58 3.73 33.69 2.08
N THR A 59 3.08 32.84 1.29
CA THR A 59 3.55 31.47 1.03
C THR A 59 4.22 31.38 -0.34
N GLU A 60 5.41 30.80 -0.38
CA GLU A 60 6.07 30.40 -1.63
C GLU A 60 5.62 28.99 -2.02
N TYR A 61 5.04 28.86 -3.20
CA TYR A 61 4.68 27.59 -3.81
C TYR A 61 5.78 27.19 -4.79
N ALA A 62 6.31 25.98 -4.66
CA ALA A 62 7.43 25.53 -5.48
C ALA A 62 7.26 24.11 -6.02
N VAL A 63 7.79 23.89 -7.22
CA VAL A 63 8.02 22.55 -7.78
C VAL A 63 9.53 22.38 -7.93
N CYS A 64 10.07 21.32 -7.33
CA CYS A 64 11.50 21.07 -7.27
C CYS A 64 11.95 20.01 -8.30
N ALA A 65 13.25 19.94 -8.54
CA ALA A 65 13.83 19.07 -9.57
C ALA A 65 13.66 17.57 -9.29
N VAL A 66 13.68 17.16 -8.02
CA VAL A 66 13.51 15.76 -7.62
C VAL A 66 12.07 15.54 -7.18
N PRO A 67 11.24 14.78 -7.91
CA PRO A 67 9.81 14.62 -7.61
C PRO A 67 9.51 13.62 -6.49
N LEU A 68 10.55 13.11 -5.82
CA LEU A 68 10.45 12.09 -4.76
C LEU A 68 10.34 12.75 -3.38
N GLY A 69 9.25 13.47 -3.15
CA GLY A 69 8.94 14.05 -1.85
C GLY A 69 8.22 15.39 -1.95
N GLY A 70 8.21 16.11 -0.84
CA GLY A 70 7.55 17.40 -0.66
C GLY A 70 7.79 17.87 0.76
N TYR A 71 7.49 19.13 1.03
CA TYR A 71 7.51 19.65 2.39
C TYR A 71 6.64 20.90 2.53
N VAL A 72 6.11 21.09 3.72
CA VAL A 72 5.47 22.32 4.18
C VAL A 72 6.34 22.98 5.24
N LYS A 73 7.08 24.03 4.87
CA LYS A 73 7.87 24.78 5.86
C LYS A 73 6.98 25.75 6.62
N MET A 74 6.79 25.49 7.91
CA MET A 74 6.03 26.36 8.82
C MET A 74 6.97 27.29 9.58
N LEU A 75 6.53 28.52 9.85
CA LEU A 75 7.33 29.45 10.64
C LEU A 75 7.56 28.89 12.05
N GLY A 76 8.81 28.83 12.50
CA GLY A 76 9.15 28.39 13.85
C GLY A 76 8.95 26.89 14.05
N GLU A 77 8.95 26.12 12.96
CA GLU A 77 9.13 24.66 12.95
C GLU A 77 10.59 24.31 13.19
N ASP A 78 11.49 24.99 12.47
CA ASP A 78 12.93 24.87 12.68
C ASP A 78 13.37 25.70 13.89
N TYR A 79 14.27 25.14 14.70
CA TYR A 79 14.73 25.80 15.93
C TYR A 79 15.59 27.04 15.68
N GLU A 80 16.18 27.15 14.51
CA GLU A 80 17.05 28.26 14.10
C GLU A 80 16.27 29.38 13.39
N ASP A 81 14.96 29.21 13.19
CA ASP A 81 14.15 30.26 12.58
C ASP A 81 14.15 31.50 13.48
N GLU A 82 14.65 32.62 12.96
CA GLU A 82 14.43 33.93 13.57
C GLU A 82 12.95 34.31 13.38
N ILE A 83 12.21 34.39 14.48
CA ILE A 83 10.78 34.68 14.47
C ILE A 83 10.57 36.17 14.83
N PRO A 84 10.06 36.99 13.90
CA PRO A 84 9.68 38.37 14.20
C PRO A 84 8.66 38.42 15.35
N PRO A 85 8.74 39.38 16.29
CA PRO A 85 7.81 39.45 17.43
C PRO A 85 6.32 39.50 17.02
N GLU A 86 6.03 40.11 15.88
CA GLU A 86 4.70 40.21 15.28
C GLU A 86 4.15 38.88 14.75
N ASP A 87 5.02 37.97 14.32
CA ASP A 87 4.64 36.65 13.81
C ASP A 87 4.73 35.55 14.90
N LEU A 88 5.22 35.86 16.10
CA LEU A 88 5.35 34.91 17.20
C LEU A 88 4.05 34.15 17.53
N PRO A 89 2.86 34.77 17.55
CA PRO A 89 1.59 34.06 17.75
C PRO A 89 1.20 33.12 16.60
N ARG A 90 1.84 33.28 15.44
CA ARG A 90 1.62 32.50 14.21
C ARG A 90 2.71 31.47 13.96
N ALA A 91 3.73 31.41 14.82
CA ALA A 91 4.76 30.37 14.76
C ALA A 91 4.20 29.03 15.25
N PHE A 92 4.63 27.95 14.62
CA PHE A 92 4.23 26.58 14.94
C PHE A 92 4.61 26.20 16.38
N SER A 93 5.86 26.50 16.78
CA SER A 93 6.37 26.22 18.14
C SER A 93 5.63 26.98 19.25
N SER A 94 5.04 28.14 18.95
CA SER A 94 4.22 28.91 19.89
C SER A 94 2.80 28.38 20.05
N GLN A 95 2.35 27.45 19.19
CA GLN A 95 1.00 26.91 19.26
C GLN A 95 0.84 25.91 20.42
N SER A 96 -0.38 25.84 20.93
CA SER A 96 -0.77 24.80 21.88
C SER A 96 -0.56 23.39 21.31
N VAL A 97 -0.31 22.43 22.20
CA VAL A 97 0.02 21.05 21.83
C VAL A 97 -1.02 20.42 20.90
N TRP A 98 -2.31 20.63 21.18
CA TRP A 98 -3.40 20.12 20.34
C TRP A 98 -3.44 20.73 18.94
N ARG A 99 -3.07 22.01 18.76
CA ARG A 99 -2.97 22.61 17.42
C ARG A 99 -1.82 21.99 16.64
N ARG A 100 -0.64 21.87 17.26
CA ARG A 100 0.52 21.19 16.65
C ARG A 100 0.19 19.74 16.29
N PHE A 101 -0.48 19.03 17.19
CA PHE A 101 -0.95 17.67 16.97
C PHE A 101 -1.88 17.58 15.77
N LEU A 102 -2.92 18.43 15.69
CA LEU A 102 -3.86 18.41 14.56
C LEU A 102 -3.18 18.72 13.23
N ILE A 103 -2.23 19.67 13.21
CA ILE A 103 -1.47 20.04 12.01
C ILE A 103 -0.64 18.84 11.52
N VAL A 104 0.08 18.17 12.40
CA VAL A 104 0.88 16.99 12.03
C VAL A 104 -0.03 15.80 11.68
N PHE A 105 -1.13 15.59 12.40
CA PHE A 105 -2.07 14.51 12.10
C PHE A 105 -2.79 14.70 10.75
N ALA A 106 -2.93 15.94 10.28
CA ALA A 106 -3.62 16.25 9.05
C ALA A 106 -2.95 15.62 7.81
N GLY A 107 -1.62 15.44 7.79
CA GLY A 107 -0.93 14.81 6.68
C GLY A 107 -1.40 13.36 6.45
N PRO A 108 -1.24 12.45 7.43
CA PRO A 108 -1.74 11.08 7.33
C PRO A 108 -3.26 11.01 7.14
N ALA A 109 -4.02 11.90 7.77
CA ALA A 109 -5.47 11.96 7.61
C ALA A 109 -5.88 12.28 6.17
N PHE A 110 -5.18 13.18 5.48
CA PHE A 110 -5.47 13.50 4.08
C PHE A 110 -5.16 12.36 3.12
N ASN A 111 -4.19 11.49 3.42
CA ASN A 111 -3.98 10.26 2.66
C ASN A 111 -5.16 9.28 2.84
N LEU A 112 -5.68 9.12 4.07
CA LEU A 112 -6.90 8.34 4.26
C LEU A 112 -8.10 8.93 3.52
N LEU A 113 -8.25 10.26 3.53
CA LEU A 113 -9.31 10.95 2.77
C LEU A 113 -9.14 10.76 1.25
N LEU A 114 -7.91 10.79 0.74
CA LEU A 114 -7.61 10.48 -0.65
C LEU A 114 -8.05 9.06 -1.00
N ALA A 115 -7.72 8.06 -0.17
CA ALA A 115 -8.14 6.68 -0.37
C ALA A 115 -9.67 6.53 -0.40
N VAL A 116 -10.37 7.14 0.56
CA VAL A 116 -11.85 7.16 0.57
C VAL A 116 -12.39 7.80 -0.71
N GLY A 117 -11.87 8.97 -1.08
CA GLY A 117 -12.34 9.70 -2.27
C GLY A 117 -12.15 8.89 -3.56
N VAL A 118 -10.95 8.35 -3.78
CA VAL A 118 -10.63 7.56 -4.98
C VAL A 118 -11.50 6.31 -5.06
N VAL A 119 -11.61 5.54 -3.98
CA VAL A 119 -12.40 4.29 -3.99
C VAL A 119 -13.88 4.59 -4.17
N SER A 120 -14.39 5.65 -3.53
CA SER A 120 -15.77 6.09 -3.71
C SER A 120 -16.06 6.48 -5.16
N SER A 121 -15.14 7.20 -5.82
CA SER A 121 -15.29 7.55 -7.23
C SER A 121 -15.26 6.33 -8.13
N LEU A 122 -14.38 5.35 -7.87
CA LEU A 122 -14.31 4.11 -8.64
C LEU A 122 -15.52 3.20 -8.45
N HIS A 123 -16.21 3.31 -7.31
CA HIS A 123 -17.41 2.53 -7.03
C HIS A 123 -18.71 3.21 -7.47
N LEU A 124 -18.65 4.43 -8.02
CA LEU A 124 -19.86 5.12 -8.46
C LEU A 124 -20.41 4.51 -9.75
N GLY A 125 -21.67 4.06 -9.74
CA GLY A 125 -22.28 3.42 -10.91
C GLY A 125 -22.01 1.92 -10.93
N GLU A 126 -21.72 1.35 -12.10
CA GLU A 126 -21.54 -0.09 -12.29
C GLU A 126 -20.10 -0.52 -12.04
N VAL A 127 -19.93 -1.43 -11.08
CA VAL A 127 -18.63 -1.96 -10.66
C VAL A 127 -18.55 -3.43 -11.06
N PRO A 128 -17.55 -3.82 -11.88
CA PRO A 128 -17.35 -5.22 -12.22
C PRO A 128 -16.80 -5.98 -11.00
N PHE A 129 -17.28 -7.19 -10.78
CA PHE A 129 -16.72 -8.12 -9.81
C PHE A 129 -16.77 -9.55 -10.32
N ILE A 130 -15.85 -10.37 -9.80
CA ILE A 130 -15.82 -11.81 -10.03
C ILE A 130 -16.55 -12.47 -8.86
N PRO A 131 -17.65 -13.22 -9.08
CA PRO A 131 -18.35 -13.91 -8.01
C PRO A 131 -17.50 -15.05 -7.45
N PRO A 132 -17.66 -15.43 -6.17
CA PRO A 132 -16.92 -16.51 -5.52
C PRO A 132 -17.45 -17.89 -5.92
N ARG A 133 -17.59 -18.12 -7.23
CA ARG A 133 -18.08 -19.36 -7.82
C ARG A 133 -16.91 -20.21 -8.30
N VAL A 134 -16.90 -21.47 -7.91
CA VAL A 134 -15.82 -22.42 -8.18
C VAL A 134 -15.94 -22.95 -9.61
N GLN A 135 -14.96 -22.65 -10.45
CA GLN A 135 -14.81 -23.25 -11.78
C GLN A 135 -14.07 -24.58 -11.70
N GLU A 136 -13.02 -24.65 -10.90
CA GLU A 136 -12.18 -25.84 -10.76
C GLU A 136 -11.69 -25.95 -9.32
N VAL A 137 -11.58 -27.19 -8.84
CA VAL A 137 -10.95 -27.51 -7.56
C VAL A 137 -9.70 -28.32 -7.88
N LEU A 138 -8.53 -27.82 -7.46
CA LEU A 138 -7.26 -28.48 -7.73
C LEU A 138 -7.17 -29.79 -6.95
N GLU A 139 -6.69 -30.86 -7.60
CA GLU A 139 -6.49 -32.15 -6.96
C GLU A 139 -5.49 -32.05 -5.80
N GLY A 140 -5.76 -32.78 -4.69
CA GLY A 140 -4.92 -32.77 -3.49
C GLY A 140 -4.88 -31.43 -2.73
N SER A 141 -5.77 -30.50 -3.06
CA SER A 141 -5.89 -29.21 -2.38
C SER A 141 -6.76 -29.28 -1.12
N PRO A 142 -6.63 -28.32 -0.19
CA PRO A 142 -7.52 -28.23 0.96
C PRO A 142 -9.01 -28.13 0.58
N ALA A 143 -9.33 -27.48 -0.54
CA ALA A 143 -10.70 -27.40 -1.04
C ALA A 143 -11.24 -28.78 -1.47
N ALA A 144 -10.41 -29.59 -2.14
CA ALA A 144 -10.76 -30.96 -2.49
C ALA A 144 -10.98 -31.82 -1.23
N GLU A 145 -10.09 -31.71 -0.25
CA GLU A 145 -10.19 -32.40 1.06
C GLU A 145 -11.46 -32.00 1.83
N ALA A 146 -11.84 -30.71 1.77
CA ALA A 146 -13.07 -30.18 2.35
C ALA A 146 -14.34 -30.57 1.58
N GLY A 147 -14.21 -31.19 0.41
CA GLY A 147 -15.33 -31.63 -0.42
C GLY A 147 -15.99 -30.51 -1.23
N LEU A 148 -15.30 -29.39 -1.49
CA LEU A 148 -15.72 -28.40 -2.48
C LEU A 148 -15.75 -29.04 -3.88
N LYS A 149 -16.67 -28.57 -4.72
CA LYS A 149 -16.86 -29.07 -6.08
C LYS A 149 -16.99 -27.92 -7.07
N GLN A 150 -16.71 -28.22 -8.33
CA GLN A 150 -17.04 -27.34 -9.44
C GLN A 150 -18.53 -26.97 -9.40
N GLY A 151 -18.82 -25.69 -9.62
CA GLY A 151 -20.17 -25.14 -9.61
C GLY A 151 -20.61 -24.57 -8.26
N ASP A 152 -19.92 -24.89 -7.17
CA ASP A 152 -20.22 -24.33 -5.85
C ASP A 152 -20.07 -22.81 -5.84
N GLU A 153 -21.03 -22.11 -5.25
CA GLU A 153 -20.93 -20.67 -4.98
C GLU A 153 -20.77 -20.42 -3.48
N ILE A 154 -19.67 -19.78 -3.09
CA ILE A 154 -19.35 -19.55 -1.68
C ILE A 154 -20.07 -18.28 -1.22
N LEU A 155 -21.06 -18.43 -0.33
CA LEU A 155 -21.92 -17.34 0.13
C LEU A 155 -21.40 -16.67 1.40
N GLU A 156 -20.78 -17.42 2.31
CA GLU A 156 -20.25 -16.90 3.57
C GLU A 156 -18.96 -17.59 3.99
N VAL A 157 -18.13 -16.87 4.74
CA VAL A 157 -16.94 -17.37 5.44
C VAL A 157 -17.06 -16.95 6.91
N ASP A 158 -17.06 -17.91 7.83
CA ASP A 158 -17.22 -17.70 9.28
C ASP A 158 -18.43 -16.83 9.65
N GLY A 159 -19.56 -17.09 8.96
CA GLY A 159 -20.82 -16.37 9.14
C GLY A 159 -20.84 -14.95 8.56
N ARG A 160 -19.79 -14.54 7.83
CA ARG A 160 -19.74 -13.24 7.13
C ARG A 160 -20.05 -13.43 5.65
N PRO A 161 -20.99 -12.66 5.07
CA PRO A 161 -21.33 -12.78 3.66
C PRO A 161 -20.17 -12.36 2.75
N ILE A 162 -19.97 -13.14 1.70
CA ILE A 162 -18.96 -12.95 0.66
C ILE A 162 -19.70 -12.80 -0.66
N LYS A 163 -19.46 -11.68 -1.35
CA LYS A 163 -20.03 -11.42 -2.68
C LYS A 163 -19.02 -11.57 -3.80
N ARG A 164 -17.73 -11.33 -3.50
CA ARG A 164 -16.65 -11.33 -4.50
C ARG A 164 -15.61 -12.36 -4.18
N PHE A 165 -14.98 -12.91 -5.21
CA PHE A 165 -13.87 -13.82 -5.07
C PHE A 165 -12.66 -13.17 -4.38
N GLN A 166 -12.48 -11.86 -4.55
CA GLN A 166 -11.43 -11.11 -3.86
C GLN A 166 -11.65 -11.10 -2.34
N ASP A 167 -12.89 -10.90 -1.88
CA ASP A 167 -13.25 -10.93 -0.45
C ASP A 167 -12.93 -12.32 0.15
N LEU A 168 -13.22 -13.39 -0.59
CA LEU A 168 -12.86 -14.77 -0.22
C LEU A 168 -11.35 -14.95 -0.10
N ARG A 169 -10.58 -14.50 -1.11
CA ARG A 169 -9.12 -14.58 -1.09
C ARG A 169 -8.54 -13.86 0.12
N GLU A 170 -9.04 -12.68 0.44
CA GLU A 170 -8.60 -11.91 1.60
C GLU A 170 -8.89 -12.65 2.91
N LYS A 171 -10.09 -13.24 3.07
CA LYS A 171 -10.40 -14.07 4.25
C LYS A 171 -9.50 -15.30 4.39
N ILE A 172 -9.17 -15.95 3.28
CA ILE A 172 -8.22 -17.08 3.29
C ILE A 172 -6.84 -16.63 3.77
N ILE A 173 -6.33 -15.50 3.29
CA ILE A 173 -5.04 -14.95 3.73
C ILE A 173 -5.09 -14.51 5.21
N GLU A 174 -6.20 -13.93 5.65
CA GLU A 174 -6.40 -13.48 7.02
C GLU A 174 -6.52 -14.62 8.04
N SER A 175 -6.96 -15.81 7.60
CA SER A 175 -7.10 -16.99 8.46
C SER A 175 -5.79 -17.45 9.10
N ASP A 176 -4.66 -17.12 8.46
CA ASP A 176 -3.33 -17.57 8.85
C ASP A 176 -3.23 -19.09 9.06
N GLY A 177 -3.97 -19.86 8.24
CA GLY A 177 -4.02 -21.32 8.31
C GLY A 177 -5.03 -21.89 9.30
N ALA A 178 -5.80 -21.04 9.98
CA ALA A 178 -6.93 -21.48 10.79
C ALA A 178 -8.07 -22.03 9.92
N ASP A 179 -8.85 -22.95 10.50
CA ASP A 179 -10.05 -23.50 9.87
C ASP A 179 -11.05 -22.40 9.55
N LEU A 180 -11.58 -22.43 8.33
CA LEU A 180 -12.61 -21.53 7.83
C LEU A 180 -13.89 -22.30 7.60
N GLN A 181 -14.99 -21.83 8.19
CA GLN A 181 -16.32 -22.36 7.92
C GLN A 181 -16.91 -21.67 6.69
N LEU A 182 -16.99 -22.42 5.59
CA LEU A 182 -17.62 -21.98 4.35
C LEU A 182 -19.10 -22.35 4.35
N SER A 183 -19.96 -21.40 3.96
CA SER A 183 -21.31 -21.72 3.51
C SER A 183 -21.34 -21.68 1.99
N VAL A 184 -21.71 -22.78 1.35
CA VAL A 184 -21.74 -22.90 -0.12
C VAL A 184 -23.13 -23.22 -0.63
N LEU A 185 -23.46 -22.72 -1.82
CA LEU A 185 -24.64 -23.08 -2.58
C LEU A 185 -24.24 -24.12 -3.64
N ARG A 186 -24.82 -25.32 -3.54
CA ARG A 186 -24.63 -26.41 -4.49
C ARG A 186 -25.99 -26.92 -4.93
N GLU A 187 -26.29 -26.82 -6.22
CA GLU A 187 -27.56 -27.32 -6.81
C GLU A 187 -28.82 -26.81 -6.05
N GLY A 188 -28.78 -25.56 -5.57
CA GLY A 188 -29.88 -24.95 -4.82
C GLY A 188 -29.91 -25.28 -3.32
N SER A 189 -29.07 -26.20 -2.84
CA SER A 189 -28.94 -26.54 -1.42
C SER A 189 -27.77 -25.82 -0.77
N ARG A 190 -27.98 -25.34 0.46
CA ARG A 190 -26.95 -24.66 1.25
C ARG A 190 -26.19 -25.67 2.11
N LEU A 191 -24.89 -25.81 1.87
CA LEU A 191 -24.02 -26.74 2.59
C LEU A 191 -23.02 -25.95 3.43
N LYS A 192 -22.62 -26.51 4.59
CA LYS A 192 -21.51 -25.98 5.40
C LYS A 192 -20.32 -26.90 5.25
N LEU A 193 -19.18 -26.34 4.85
CA LEU A 193 -17.91 -27.05 4.71
C LEU A 193 -16.89 -26.36 5.61
N VAL A 194 -15.92 -27.13 6.11
CA VAL A 194 -14.77 -26.58 6.84
C VAL A 194 -13.54 -26.81 5.98
N VAL A 195 -12.81 -25.75 5.69
CA VAL A 195 -11.56 -25.81 4.91
C VAL A 195 -10.42 -25.28 5.76
N THR A 196 -9.29 -25.97 5.73
CA THR A 196 -8.07 -25.56 6.42
C THR A 196 -7.04 -25.09 5.39
N PRO A 197 -6.81 -23.78 5.23
CA PRO A 197 -5.87 -23.28 4.23
C PRO A 197 -4.47 -23.84 4.45
N ARG A 198 -3.78 -24.17 3.34
CA ARG A 198 -2.41 -24.66 3.37
C ARG A 198 -1.47 -23.56 2.90
N LEU A 199 -0.33 -23.44 3.57
CA LEU A 199 0.71 -22.51 3.16
C LEU A 199 1.36 -23.06 1.89
N LYS A 200 1.31 -22.27 0.81
CA LYS A 200 1.99 -22.60 -0.45
C LYS A 200 3.09 -21.56 -0.70
N MET A 201 4.22 -22.07 -1.18
CA MET A 201 5.27 -21.23 -1.75
C MET A 201 4.91 -20.92 -3.19
N GLU A 202 4.77 -19.66 -3.53
CA GLU A 202 4.65 -19.20 -4.92
C GLU A 202 5.84 -18.31 -5.28
N LEU A 203 6.20 -18.30 -6.56
CA LEU A 203 7.12 -17.31 -7.08
C LEU A 203 6.31 -16.04 -7.38
N SER A 204 6.71 -14.93 -6.79
CA SER A 204 6.23 -13.63 -7.20
C SER A 204 6.58 -13.40 -8.69
N PRO A 205 5.89 -12.48 -9.39
CA PRO A 205 6.30 -12.05 -10.74
C PRO A 205 7.74 -11.53 -10.85
N TYR A 206 8.40 -11.32 -9.70
CA TYR A 206 9.75 -10.81 -9.54
C TYR A 206 10.75 -11.90 -9.12
N GLY A 207 10.31 -13.16 -9.01
CA GLY A 207 11.18 -14.31 -8.73
C GLY A 207 11.45 -14.56 -7.24
N ASP A 208 10.79 -13.83 -6.34
CA ASP A 208 10.88 -14.10 -4.91
C ASP A 208 9.88 -15.16 -4.47
N GLU A 209 10.29 -16.02 -3.56
CA GLU A 209 9.39 -16.92 -2.86
C GLU A 209 8.46 -16.14 -1.91
N ILE A 210 7.17 -16.09 -2.24
CA ILE A 210 6.11 -15.56 -1.40
C ILE A 210 5.33 -16.73 -0.77
N ARG A 211 4.98 -16.57 0.50
CA ARG A 211 4.21 -17.55 1.27
C ARG A 211 2.75 -17.10 1.29
N LEU A 212 1.86 -17.88 0.69
CA LEU A 212 0.45 -17.55 0.60
C LEU A 212 -0.40 -18.70 1.12
N TRP A 213 -1.36 -18.37 1.98
CA TRP A 213 -2.41 -19.30 2.39
C TRP A 213 -3.39 -19.49 1.24
N GLN A 214 -3.64 -20.74 0.87
CA GLN A 214 -4.51 -21.07 -0.25
C GLN A 214 -5.35 -22.31 0.05
N ILE A 215 -6.51 -22.39 -0.62
CA ILE A 215 -7.38 -23.57 -0.57
C ILE A 215 -7.42 -24.34 -1.90
N GLY A 216 -6.85 -23.79 -2.99
CA GLY A 216 -6.73 -24.48 -4.28
C GLY A 216 -8.01 -24.52 -5.11
N ILE A 217 -8.68 -23.37 -5.27
CA ILE A 217 -9.82 -23.21 -6.17
C ILE A 217 -9.51 -22.19 -7.28
N VAL A 218 -10.10 -22.40 -8.45
CA VAL A 218 -10.09 -21.45 -9.56
C VAL A 218 -11.50 -20.86 -9.69
N PRO A 219 -11.66 -19.52 -9.69
CA PRO A 219 -12.98 -18.91 -9.86
C PRO A 219 -13.45 -19.00 -11.31
N VAL A 220 -14.75 -18.97 -11.51
CA VAL A 220 -15.32 -18.73 -12.85
C VAL A 220 -14.91 -17.33 -13.31
N GLY A 221 -14.38 -17.21 -14.53
CA GLY A 221 -14.03 -15.93 -15.17
C GLY A 221 -15.24 -15.06 -15.57
N GLU A 222 -16.42 -15.32 -15.00
CA GLU A 222 -17.65 -14.56 -15.23
C GLU A 222 -17.54 -13.22 -14.51
N ILE A 223 -17.69 -12.11 -15.24
CA ILE A 223 -17.74 -10.77 -14.66
C ILE A 223 -19.21 -10.39 -14.47
N ARG A 224 -19.59 -10.09 -13.24
CA ARG A 224 -20.90 -9.51 -12.90
C ARG A 224 -20.74 -8.05 -12.53
N PHE A 225 -21.82 -7.29 -12.61
CA PHE A 225 -21.84 -5.89 -12.26
C PHE A 225 -22.75 -5.66 -11.07
N GLU A 226 -22.27 -4.87 -10.12
CA GLU A 226 -23.08 -4.33 -9.02
C GLU A 226 -23.14 -2.82 -9.18
N ARG A 227 -24.32 -2.24 -9.00
CA ARG A 227 -24.52 -0.80 -9.15
C ARG A 227 -24.61 -0.14 -7.79
N PHE A 228 -23.81 0.90 -7.56
CA PHE A 228 -23.87 1.69 -6.34
C PHE A 228 -24.32 3.13 -6.62
N GLY A 229 -25.18 3.64 -5.73
CA GLY A 229 -25.49 5.07 -5.66
C GLY A 229 -24.37 5.89 -5.02
N PRO A 230 -24.43 7.24 -5.06
CA PRO A 230 -23.38 8.10 -4.48
C PRO A 230 -23.09 7.87 -3.00
N LEU A 231 -24.13 7.69 -2.18
CA LEU A 231 -23.97 7.44 -0.74
C LEU A 231 -23.40 6.05 -0.45
N GLU A 232 -23.83 5.05 -1.22
CA GLU A 232 -23.34 3.67 -1.10
C GLU A 232 -21.87 3.59 -1.52
N ALA A 233 -21.50 4.25 -2.63
CA ALA A 233 -20.13 4.32 -3.09
C ALA A 233 -19.22 5.01 -2.06
N LEU A 234 -19.71 6.09 -1.42
CA LEU A 234 -18.99 6.73 -0.31
C LEU A 234 -18.79 5.76 0.88
N ALA A 235 -19.86 5.05 1.27
CA ALA A 235 -19.79 4.04 2.32
C ALA A 235 -18.80 2.92 1.98
N GLN A 236 -18.77 2.46 0.72
CA GLN A 236 -17.78 1.50 0.22
C GLN A 236 -16.36 2.05 0.33
N GLY A 237 -16.14 3.31 -0.04
CA GLY A 237 -14.83 3.96 0.11
C GLY A 237 -14.34 3.99 1.56
N PHE A 238 -15.21 4.33 2.50
CA PHE A 238 -14.90 4.28 3.93
C PHE A 238 -14.61 2.87 4.43
N GLN A 239 -15.49 1.91 4.11
CA GLN A 239 -15.35 0.52 4.53
C GLN A 239 -14.05 -0.09 4.00
N TRP A 240 -13.79 0.07 2.70
CA TRP A 240 -12.57 -0.42 2.08
C TRP A 240 -11.33 0.21 2.71
N THR A 241 -11.33 1.53 2.94
CA THR A 241 -10.21 2.24 3.56
C THR A 241 -9.95 1.73 4.98
N TRP A 242 -11.01 1.50 5.75
CA TRP A 242 -10.93 0.92 7.11
C TRP A 242 -10.36 -0.50 7.09
N GLU A 243 -10.88 -1.37 6.22
CA GLU A 243 -10.43 -2.75 6.07
C GLU A 243 -8.95 -2.81 5.66
N LYS A 244 -8.53 -2.00 4.68
CA LYS A 244 -7.13 -1.92 4.26
C LYS A 244 -6.22 -1.32 5.34
N SER A 245 -6.71 -0.37 6.12
CA SER A 245 -5.96 0.19 7.26
C SER A 245 -5.72 -0.89 8.31
N TRP A 246 -6.77 -1.62 8.69
CA TRP A 246 -6.67 -2.71 9.66
C TRP A 246 -5.80 -3.86 9.17
N PHE A 247 -5.94 -4.25 7.90
CA PHE A 247 -5.06 -5.23 7.25
C PHE A 247 -3.59 -4.80 7.30
N THR A 248 -3.30 -3.52 7.04
CA THR A 248 -1.95 -2.97 7.10
C THR A 248 -1.39 -3.05 8.51
N VAL A 249 -2.14 -2.62 9.52
CA VAL A 249 -1.73 -2.71 10.94
C VAL A 249 -1.43 -4.16 11.34
N LYS A 250 -2.32 -5.11 11.00
CA LYS A 250 -2.08 -6.54 11.28
C LYS A 250 -0.81 -7.05 10.59
N THR A 251 -0.60 -6.68 9.34
CA THR A 251 0.58 -7.10 8.56
C THR A 251 1.87 -6.56 9.16
N LEU A 252 1.88 -5.30 9.60
CA LEU A 252 3.01 -4.71 10.31
C LEU A 252 3.26 -5.40 11.66
N GLY A 253 2.21 -5.74 12.41
CA GLY A 253 2.33 -6.54 13.63
C GLY A 253 2.99 -7.90 13.36
N ARG A 254 2.56 -8.61 12.30
CA ARG A 254 3.16 -9.90 11.92
C ARG A 254 4.63 -9.77 11.49
N LEU A 255 4.98 -8.69 10.80
CA LEU A 255 6.36 -8.36 10.45
C LEU A 255 7.24 -8.20 11.70
N LEU A 256 6.77 -7.45 12.70
CA LEU A 256 7.48 -7.26 13.97
C LEU A 256 7.64 -8.56 14.77
N THR A 257 6.66 -9.46 14.69
CA THR A 257 6.75 -10.80 15.33
C THR A 257 7.54 -11.84 14.53
N GLY A 258 8.08 -11.49 13.36
CA GLY A 258 8.83 -12.41 12.49
C GLY A 258 7.98 -13.46 11.76
N ARG A 259 6.65 -13.32 11.78
CA ARG A 259 5.73 -14.21 11.04
C ARG A 259 5.66 -13.84 9.57
N GLU A 260 5.96 -12.59 9.23
CA GLU A 260 6.09 -12.12 7.84
C GLU A 260 7.55 -11.90 7.43
N SER A 261 7.85 -12.18 6.16
CA SER A 261 9.20 -12.02 5.61
C SER A 261 9.45 -10.57 5.21
N ILE A 262 10.53 -9.97 5.75
CA ILE A 262 11.00 -8.63 5.36
C ILE A 262 11.35 -8.56 3.86
N LYS A 263 11.63 -9.70 3.21
CA LYS A 263 11.89 -9.78 1.77
C LYS A 263 10.68 -9.36 0.91
N ASN A 264 9.48 -9.35 1.48
CA ASN A 264 8.24 -9.01 0.79
C ASN A 264 7.88 -7.52 0.93
N ILE A 265 8.69 -6.72 1.64
CA ILE A 265 8.49 -5.26 1.69
C ILE A 265 8.89 -4.67 0.34
N GLY A 266 7.93 -4.03 -0.33
CA GLY A 266 8.17 -3.34 -1.59
C GLY A 266 9.06 -2.12 -1.38
N SER A 267 10.15 -2.03 -2.12
CA SER A 267 10.98 -0.83 -2.19
C SER A 267 10.28 0.27 -3.02
N PRO A 268 10.76 1.53 -2.98
CA PRO A 268 10.27 2.57 -3.87
C PRO A 268 10.34 2.19 -5.36
N LEU A 269 11.37 1.43 -5.76
CA LEU A 269 11.54 0.97 -7.14
C LEU A 269 10.49 -0.10 -7.50
N LEU A 270 10.22 -1.04 -6.60
CA LEU A 270 9.22 -2.08 -6.81
C LEU A 270 7.81 -1.50 -6.79
N ILE A 271 7.53 -0.54 -5.91
CA ILE A 271 6.26 0.19 -5.86
C ILE A 271 6.04 0.95 -7.17
N GLY A 272 7.07 1.60 -7.71
CA GLY A 272 7.00 2.26 -9.02
C GLY A 272 6.72 1.28 -10.17
N ALA A 273 7.38 0.13 -10.17
CA ALA A 273 7.13 -0.92 -11.17
C ALA A 273 5.72 -1.50 -11.06
N GLU A 274 5.22 -1.71 -9.85
CA GLU A 274 3.85 -2.17 -9.62
C GLU A 274 2.83 -1.11 -10.05
N ALA A 275 3.08 0.17 -9.77
CA ALA A 275 2.22 1.27 -10.24
C ALA A 275 2.05 1.23 -11.77
N ALA A 276 3.16 1.07 -12.50
CA ALA A 276 3.11 0.99 -13.96
C ALA A 276 2.38 -0.27 -14.47
N LYS A 277 2.62 -1.42 -13.84
CA LYS A 277 1.90 -2.66 -14.15
C LYS A 277 0.40 -2.52 -13.93
N GLN A 278 -0.02 -1.85 -12.85
CA GLN A 278 -1.43 -1.59 -12.59
C GLN A 278 -2.05 -0.65 -13.62
N ALA A 279 -1.27 0.30 -14.16
CA ALA A 279 -1.70 1.16 -15.26
C ALA A 279 -1.91 0.39 -16.58
N GLU A 280 -1.13 -0.67 -16.85
CA GLU A 280 -1.36 -1.57 -17.99
C GLU A 280 -2.71 -2.31 -17.87
N HIS A 281 -3.19 -2.55 -16.64
CA HIS A 281 -4.52 -3.09 -16.35
C HIS A 281 -5.63 -2.02 -16.35
N GLY A 282 -5.31 -0.78 -16.71
CA GLY A 282 -6.25 0.33 -16.86
C GLY A 282 -6.26 1.31 -15.67
N LEU A 283 -6.90 2.47 -15.89
CA LEU A 283 -6.92 3.56 -14.92
C LEU A 283 -7.58 3.18 -13.59
N ALA A 284 -8.62 2.35 -13.61
CA ALA A 284 -9.30 1.91 -12.39
C ALA A 284 -8.36 1.10 -11.47
N SER A 285 -7.56 0.19 -12.03
CA SER A 285 -6.55 -0.59 -11.30
C SER A 285 -5.44 0.32 -10.77
N TYR A 286 -4.94 1.24 -11.59
CA TYR A 286 -3.93 2.21 -11.19
C TYR A 286 -4.38 3.11 -10.02
N PHE A 287 -5.58 3.68 -10.09
CA PHE A 287 -6.11 4.51 -8.99
C PHE A 287 -6.46 3.68 -7.76
N SER A 288 -6.94 2.44 -7.91
CA SER A 288 -7.11 1.51 -6.79
C SER A 288 -5.78 1.22 -6.09
N PHE A 289 -4.70 1.06 -6.85
CA PHE A 289 -3.35 0.91 -6.33
C PHE A 289 -2.88 2.16 -5.59
N ILE A 290 -3.08 3.36 -6.16
CA ILE A 290 -2.78 4.63 -5.47
C ILE A 290 -3.55 4.71 -4.14
N ALA A 291 -4.85 4.38 -4.13
CA ALA A 291 -5.63 4.38 -2.89
C ALA A 291 -5.04 3.42 -1.85
N PHE A 292 -4.61 2.23 -2.27
CA PHE A 292 -4.00 1.24 -1.37
C PHE A 292 -2.67 1.73 -0.79
N VAL A 293 -1.78 2.27 -1.64
CA VAL A 293 -0.52 2.85 -1.19
C VAL A 293 -0.77 4.07 -0.29
N SER A 294 -1.81 4.86 -0.56
CA SER A 294 -2.20 5.98 0.30
C SER A 294 -2.55 5.54 1.71
N VAL A 295 -3.30 4.44 1.86
CA VAL A 295 -3.58 3.82 3.16
C VAL A 295 -2.30 3.35 3.84
N ILE A 296 -1.40 2.69 3.11
CA ILE A 296 -0.12 2.24 3.67
C ILE A 296 0.69 3.44 4.18
N LEU A 297 0.83 4.50 3.38
CA LEU A 297 1.55 5.70 3.77
C LEU A 297 0.93 6.39 4.99
N ALA A 298 -0.40 6.49 5.04
CA ALA A 298 -1.09 7.03 6.20
C ALA A 298 -0.81 6.22 7.47
N VAL A 299 -0.97 4.89 7.43
CA VAL A 299 -0.74 4.01 8.58
C VAL A 299 0.72 4.07 9.02
N MET A 300 1.66 4.02 8.07
CA MET A 300 3.10 4.12 8.35
C MET A 300 3.45 5.45 9.00
N ASN A 301 2.93 6.57 8.49
CA ASN A 301 3.19 7.90 9.05
C ASN A 301 2.53 8.12 10.42
N LEU A 302 1.59 7.28 10.85
CA LEU A 302 1.04 7.32 12.22
C LEU A 302 1.89 6.52 13.22
N LEU A 303 2.84 5.70 12.76
CA LEU A 303 3.69 4.93 13.66
C LEU A 303 4.70 5.84 14.38
N PRO A 304 5.08 5.51 15.63
CA PRO A 304 6.08 6.25 16.40
C PRO A 304 7.51 5.92 15.94
N ILE A 305 7.75 5.98 14.62
CA ILE A 305 9.06 5.76 14.00
C ILE A 305 9.69 7.14 13.80
N PRO A 306 10.93 7.36 14.29
CA PRO A 306 11.61 8.63 14.07
C PRO A 306 11.70 8.98 12.58
N VAL A 307 11.63 10.27 12.23
CA VAL A 307 11.47 10.84 10.86
C VAL A 307 10.03 10.88 10.35
N LEU A 308 9.15 10.02 10.83
CA LEU A 308 7.73 10.05 10.46
C LEU A 308 6.93 10.93 11.41
N ASP A 309 5.79 11.43 10.93
CA ASP A 309 4.86 12.27 11.68
C ASP A 309 4.44 11.69 13.02
N GLY A 310 4.24 10.37 13.08
CA GLY A 310 3.79 9.66 14.27
C GLY A 310 4.76 9.77 15.43
N SER A 311 6.05 10.00 15.18
CA SER A 311 7.00 10.35 16.25
C SER A 311 6.70 11.70 16.88
N HIS A 312 6.41 12.73 16.07
CA HIS A 312 5.99 14.05 16.54
C HIS A 312 4.65 13.99 17.28
N LEU A 313 3.69 13.21 16.75
CA LEU A 313 2.40 12.97 17.42
C LEU A 313 2.61 12.34 18.80
N LEU A 314 3.46 11.32 18.92
CA LEU A 314 3.80 10.71 20.20
C LEU A 314 4.43 11.73 21.16
N PHE A 315 5.36 12.56 20.69
CA PHE A 315 5.98 13.58 21.54
C PHE A 315 4.99 14.62 22.02
N PHE A 316 4.03 15.03 21.19
CA PHE A 316 2.96 15.93 21.61
C PHE A 316 2.00 15.26 22.60
N LEU A 317 1.71 13.96 22.47
CA LEU A 317 0.95 13.23 23.48
C LEU A 317 1.69 13.20 24.83
N VAL A 318 2.99 12.93 24.83
CA VAL A 318 3.82 12.97 26.04
C VAL A 318 3.85 14.39 26.64
N GLU A 319 4.01 15.43 25.81
CA GLU A 319 3.98 16.83 26.24
C GLU A 319 2.62 17.20 26.86
N ALA A 320 1.50 16.77 26.27
CA ALA A 320 0.16 17.01 26.79
C ALA A 320 -0.08 16.36 28.17
N VAL A 321 0.48 15.17 28.40
CA VAL A 321 0.36 14.43 29.66
C VAL A 321 1.30 14.98 30.74
N THR A 322 2.54 15.30 30.35
CA THR A 322 3.59 15.73 31.30
C THR A 322 3.59 17.24 31.55
N GLY A 323 2.92 18.02 30.70
CA GLY A 323 2.93 19.48 30.71
C GLY A 323 4.29 20.09 30.36
N ARG A 324 5.26 19.28 29.91
CA ARG A 324 6.63 19.73 29.62
C ARG A 324 7.03 19.31 28.20
N PRO A 325 7.57 20.24 27.40
CA PRO A 325 8.08 19.89 26.08
C PRO A 325 9.27 18.94 26.20
N MET A 326 9.37 17.99 25.28
CA MET A 326 10.50 17.07 25.21
C MET A 326 11.80 17.81 24.92
N SER A 327 12.90 17.29 25.46
CA SER A 327 14.22 17.91 25.26
C SER A 327 14.60 17.97 23.78
N LYS A 328 15.00 19.15 23.32
CA LYS A 328 15.44 19.40 21.93
C LYS A 328 16.58 18.47 21.50
N LYS A 329 17.51 18.17 22.41
CA LYS A 329 18.63 17.26 22.16
C LYS A 329 18.14 15.83 21.89
N PHE A 330 17.13 15.40 22.63
CA PHE A 330 16.53 14.09 22.44
C PHE A 330 15.79 14.00 21.12
N LEU A 331 14.98 15.03 20.76
CA LEU A 331 14.25 15.04 19.50
C LEU A 331 15.20 14.97 18.30
N GLY A 332 16.21 15.84 18.27
CA GLY A 332 17.22 15.84 17.21
C GLY A 332 17.96 14.50 17.12
N ALA A 333 18.41 13.95 18.26
CA ALA A 333 19.10 12.65 18.27
C ALA A 333 18.20 11.50 17.77
N ALA A 334 16.94 11.44 18.21
CA ALA A 334 15.98 10.45 17.76
C ALA A 334 15.78 10.54 16.24
N GLN A 335 15.63 11.75 15.71
CA GLN A 335 15.45 11.99 14.28
C GLN A 335 16.68 11.59 13.46
N TYR A 336 17.90 11.95 13.89
CA TYR A 336 19.13 11.51 13.22
C TYR A 336 19.29 9.98 13.22
N VAL A 337 19.02 9.32 14.36
CA VAL A 337 19.04 7.86 14.44
C VAL A 337 18.00 7.26 13.49
N GLY A 338 16.80 7.86 13.43
CA GLY A 338 15.76 7.51 12.47
C GLY A 338 16.21 7.59 11.02
N ILE A 339 16.78 8.73 10.61
CA ILE A 339 17.28 8.95 9.25
C ILE A 339 18.36 7.92 8.94
N ALA A 340 19.30 7.68 9.86
CA ALA A 340 20.35 6.68 9.66
C ALA A 340 19.77 5.27 9.45
N ILE A 341 18.82 4.84 10.28
CA ILE A 341 18.15 3.55 10.15
C ILE A 341 17.39 3.46 8.81
N LEU A 342 16.63 4.51 8.47
CA LEU A 342 15.86 4.57 7.24
C LEU A 342 16.77 4.46 6.01
N VAL A 343 17.87 5.22 5.98
CA VAL A 343 18.86 5.17 4.89
C VAL A 343 19.49 3.78 4.79
N CYS A 344 19.83 3.14 5.92
CA CYS A 344 20.35 1.76 5.90
C CYS A 344 19.33 0.77 5.34
N ILE A 345 18.07 0.86 5.74
CA ILE A 345 16.99 -0.01 5.22
C ILE A 345 16.77 0.24 3.73
N MET A 346 16.72 1.50 3.30
CA MET A 346 16.56 1.86 1.89
C MET A 346 17.73 1.37 1.04
N ALA A 347 18.97 1.53 1.51
CA ALA A 347 20.15 1.04 0.82
C ALA A 347 20.15 -0.50 0.70
N TRP A 348 19.76 -1.20 1.78
CA TRP A 348 19.61 -2.66 1.75
C TRP A 348 18.51 -3.12 0.79
N ALA A 349 17.35 -2.47 0.81
CA ALA A 349 16.24 -2.78 -0.09
C ALA A 349 16.61 -2.55 -1.56
N LEU A 350 17.27 -1.41 -1.87
CA LEU A 350 17.74 -1.12 -3.21
C LEU A 350 18.80 -2.12 -3.68
N TYR A 351 19.75 -2.49 -2.81
CA TYR A 351 20.72 -3.54 -3.11
C TYR A 351 20.03 -4.87 -3.45
N ARG A 352 19.01 -5.26 -2.67
CA ARG A 352 18.22 -6.47 -2.91
C ARG A 352 17.49 -6.42 -4.25
N ASP A 353 16.97 -5.28 -4.65
CA ASP A 353 16.32 -5.15 -5.94
C ASP A 353 17.31 -5.20 -7.10
N LEU A 354 18.46 -4.54 -6.98
CA LEU A 354 19.52 -4.63 -7.99
C LEU A 354 19.97 -6.08 -8.19
N ASP A 355 20.14 -6.83 -7.11
CA ASP A 355 20.43 -8.27 -7.14
C ASP A 355 19.32 -9.06 -7.86
N ARG A 356 18.04 -8.80 -7.54
CA ARG A 356 16.89 -9.41 -8.24
C ARG A 356 16.89 -9.12 -9.74
N PHE A 357 17.04 -7.85 -10.13
CA PHE A 357 17.04 -7.45 -11.53
C PHE A 357 18.22 -8.06 -12.29
N TYR A 358 19.41 -8.10 -11.66
CA TYR A 358 20.59 -8.74 -12.22
C TYR A 358 20.37 -10.24 -12.47
N TRP A 359 19.83 -10.97 -11.49
CA TRP A 359 19.56 -12.41 -11.65
C TRP A 359 18.46 -12.69 -12.69
N LYS A 360 17.42 -11.86 -12.77
CA LYS A 360 16.37 -11.98 -13.79
C LYS A 360 16.93 -11.78 -15.20
N ALA A 361 17.79 -10.78 -15.39
CA ALA A 361 18.48 -10.55 -16.67
C ALA A 361 19.34 -11.76 -17.07
N LYS A 362 20.11 -12.31 -16.12
CA LYS A 362 20.96 -13.48 -16.34
C LYS A 362 20.18 -14.76 -16.68
N GLN A 363 18.98 -14.93 -16.12
CA GLN A 363 18.10 -16.06 -16.47
C GLN A 363 17.49 -15.92 -17.86
N ALA A 364 17.15 -14.70 -18.29
CA ALA A 364 16.66 -14.43 -19.65
C ALA A 364 17.73 -14.67 -20.74
N GLU A 365 19.01 -14.65 -20.38
CA GLU A 365 20.14 -14.96 -21.28
C GLU A 365 20.48 -16.45 -21.36
N LYS A 366 19.95 -17.31 -20.48
CA LYS A 366 20.17 -18.76 -20.59
C LYS A 366 19.36 -19.31 -21.78
N PRO A 367 19.99 -19.95 -22.79
CA PRO A 367 19.25 -20.62 -23.84
C PRO A 367 18.39 -21.74 -23.23
N ALA A 368 17.16 -21.89 -23.72
CA ALA A 368 16.30 -23.00 -23.36
C ALA A 368 17.04 -24.31 -23.68
N ILE A 369 17.44 -25.04 -22.63
CA ILE A 369 17.96 -26.39 -22.81
C ILE A 369 16.77 -27.20 -23.33
N SER A 370 16.85 -27.61 -24.60
CA SER A 370 15.90 -28.55 -25.18
C SER A 370 15.92 -29.82 -24.34
N GLU A 371 14.81 -30.12 -23.69
CA GLU A 371 14.53 -31.47 -23.21
C GLU A 371 14.40 -32.37 -24.44
N GLU A 372 15.51 -32.91 -24.94
CA GLU A 372 15.47 -34.10 -25.78
C GLU A 372 15.02 -35.26 -24.88
N ALA A 373 13.75 -35.63 -25.05
CA ALA A 373 13.22 -36.87 -24.49
C ALA A 373 14.10 -38.05 -24.93
N PRO A 374 14.44 -39.00 -24.04
CA PRO A 374 15.17 -40.20 -24.46
C PRO A 374 14.30 -40.98 -25.44
N GLN A 375 14.72 -41.07 -26.70
CA GLN A 375 14.08 -41.91 -27.69
C GLN A 375 14.17 -43.37 -27.23
N ALA A 376 13.01 -44.00 -27.05
CA ALA A 376 12.92 -45.44 -26.78
C ALA A 376 13.56 -46.23 -27.93
N PRO A 377 14.30 -47.33 -27.66
CA PRO A 377 14.93 -48.10 -28.71
C PRO A 377 13.87 -48.75 -29.61
N ALA A 378 14.04 -48.57 -30.92
CA ALA A 378 13.18 -49.14 -31.95
C ALA A 378 13.10 -50.66 -31.81
N GLN A 379 11.88 -51.20 -31.77
CA GLN A 379 11.63 -52.63 -31.90
C GLN A 379 11.97 -53.07 -33.32
N ASP A 380 12.98 -53.93 -33.46
CA ASP A 380 13.35 -54.61 -34.69
C ASP A 380 12.29 -55.66 -35.02
N THR A 381 11.33 -55.30 -35.88
CA THR A 381 10.48 -56.26 -36.57
C THR A 381 11.00 -56.43 -37.99
N ARG A 382 11.81 -57.45 -38.23
CA ARG A 382 11.98 -58.02 -39.56
C ARG A 382 11.06 -59.23 -39.74
N PRO A 383 10.51 -59.41 -40.96
CA PRO A 383 9.46 -60.37 -41.25
C PRO A 383 9.90 -61.83 -41.22
#